data_AF-A0A937HR81-F1
#
_entry.id   AF-A0A937HR81-F1
#
_cell.length_a   1.000
_cell.length_b   1.000
_cell.length_c   1.000
_cell.angle_alpha   90.00
_cell.angle_beta   90.00
_cell.angle_gamma   90.00
#
_symmetry.space_group_name_H-M   'P 1'
#
loop_
_entity.id
_entity.type
_entity.pdbx_description
1 polymer ?
#
loop_
_entity_poly.entity_id
_entity_poly.type
_entity_poly.pdbx_seq_one_letter_code
_entity_poly.pdbx_strand_id
1 'polypeptide(L)'
;MNEHSSPIIGAQLKKDWRDYLLGKVVAYLEENKDHILSEFQTKHGQNPDSSMIEASGLLDFDVSITLHMDRKSSFGLGLGFFKANLIR
;
A
#
# COMPACT_ATOMS: atom_id res chain seq x y z
N MET A 1 7.86 -38.03 10.66
CA MET A 1 7.34 -36.67 10.84
C MET A 1 8.31 -35.75 10.12
N ASN A 2 7.93 -35.22 8.96
CA ASN A 2 8.82 -34.41 8.15
C ASN A 2 8.74 -32.96 8.64
N GLU A 3 9.82 -32.47 9.24
CA GLU A 3 9.97 -31.07 9.59
C GLU A 3 10.01 -30.27 8.29
N HIS A 4 8.93 -29.56 7.98
CA HIS A 4 8.92 -28.57 6.91
C HIS A 4 9.79 -27.39 7.34
N SER A 5 11.09 -27.50 7.08
CA SER A 5 12.03 -26.39 7.11
C SER A 5 11.51 -25.32 6.14
N SER A 6 10.86 -24.31 6.69
CA SER A 6 10.44 -23.14 5.92
C SER A 6 11.68 -22.52 5.27
N PRO A 7 11.63 -22.18 3.97
CA PRO A 7 12.78 -21.61 3.28
C PRO A 7 13.20 -20.31 3.99
N ILE A 8 14.49 -20.22 4.35
CA ILE A 8 15.07 -19.00 4.94
C ILE A 8 15.18 -17.97 3.81
N ILE A 9 14.21 -17.08 3.71
CA ILE A 9 14.24 -15.95 2.79
C ILE A 9 15.19 -14.90 3.36
N GLY A 10 16.26 -14.59 2.61
CA GLY A 10 17.23 -13.56 2.98
C GLY A 10 16.59 -12.17 3.09
N ALA A 11 17.15 -11.31 3.96
CA ALA A 11 16.61 -9.97 4.23
C ALA A 11 16.51 -9.10 2.97
N GLN A 12 17.47 -9.22 2.04
CA GLN A 12 17.44 -8.50 0.77
C GLN A 12 16.24 -8.93 -0.08
N LEU A 13 16.00 -10.23 -0.22
CA LEU A 13 14.86 -10.73 -0.99
C LEU A 13 13.51 -10.34 -0.37
N LYS A 14 13.43 -10.26 0.98
CA LYS A 14 12.24 -9.70 1.66
C LYS A 14 12.01 -8.23 1.32
N LYS A 15 13.09 -7.43 1.29
CA LYS A 15 13.05 -6.03 0.90
C LYS A 15 12.62 -5.88 -0.56
N ASP A 16 13.23 -6.63 -1.48
CA ASP A 16 12.92 -6.61 -2.90
C ASP A 16 11.46 -7.00 -3.16
N TRP A 17 10.95 -8.00 -2.44
CA TRP A 17 9.54 -8.38 -2.50
C TRP A 17 8.60 -7.27 -2.02
N ARG A 18 8.92 -6.63 -0.90
CA ARG A 18 8.14 -5.49 -0.38
C ARG A 18 8.13 -4.34 -1.39
N ASP A 19 9.29 -3.99 -1.92
CA ASP A 19 9.44 -2.86 -2.84
C ASP A 19 8.72 -3.17 -4.18
N TYR A 20 8.78 -4.41 -4.67
CA TYR A 20 8.00 -4.88 -5.83
C TYR A 20 6.49 -4.78 -5.60
N LEU A 21 5.99 -5.27 -4.46
CA LEU A 21 4.56 -5.17 -4.12
C LEU A 21 4.10 -3.73 -4.01
N LEU A 22 4.92 -2.87 -3.39
CA LEU A 22 4.59 -1.46 -3.27
C LEU A 22 4.51 -0.80 -4.65
N GLY A 23 5.46 -1.07 -5.53
CA GLY A 23 5.40 -0.60 -6.91
C GLY A 23 4.12 -1.04 -7.63
N LYS A 24 3.67 -2.28 -7.42
CA LYS A 24 2.41 -2.78 -7.99
C LYS A 24 1.18 -2.06 -7.43
N VAL A 25 1.13 -1.82 -6.12
CA VAL A 25 0.01 -1.09 -5.50
C VAL A 25 -0.01 0.37 -5.98
N VAL A 26 1.15 1.01 -6.02
CA VAL A 26 1.29 2.38 -6.54
C VAL A 26 0.82 2.48 -7.99
N ALA A 27 1.33 1.62 -8.87
CA ALA A 27 0.94 1.62 -10.28
C ALA A 27 -0.58 1.38 -10.45
N TYR A 28 -1.15 0.44 -9.69
CA TYR A 28 -2.60 0.21 -9.73
C TYR A 28 -3.39 1.45 -9.32
N LEU A 29 -2.99 2.15 -8.26
CA LEU A 29 -3.66 3.36 -7.80
C LEU A 29 -3.53 4.50 -8.82
N GLU A 30 -2.37 4.66 -9.46
CA GLU A 30 -2.16 5.64 -10.54
C GLU A 30 -3.05 5.34 -11.75
N GLU A 31 -3.06 4.10 -12.22
CA GLU A 31 -3.82 3.67 -13.40
C GLU A 31 -5.34 3.72 -13.18
N ASN A 32 -5.80 3.56 -11.93
CA ASN A 32 -7.22 3.43 -11.60
C ASN A 32 -7.79 4.62 -10.81
N LYS A 33 -7.03 5.71 -10.61
CA LYS A 33 -7.41 6.84 -9.76
C LYS A 33 -8.80 7.41 -10.11
N ASP A 34 -9.04 7.67 -11.39
CA ASP A 34 -10.29 8.29 -11.85
C ASP A 34 -11.49 7.34 -11.68
N HIS A 35 -11.27 6.04 -11.86
CA HIS A 35 -12.28 5.02 -11.64
C HIS A 35 -12.63 4.93 -10.14
N ILE A 36 -11.63 4.88 -9.26
CA ILE A 36 -11.81 4.85 -7.81
C ILE A 36 -12.59 6.09 -7.34
N LEU A 37 -12.24 7.27 -7.88
CA LEU A 37 -12.93 8.52 -7.58
C LEU A 37 -14.40 8.48 -8.02
N SER A 38 -14.67 8.02 -9.24
CA SER A 38 -16.03 7.91 -9.80
C SER A 38 -16.89 6.93 -8.99
N GLU A 39 -16.34 5.78 -8.59
CA GLU A 39 -17.04 4.82 -7.73
C GLU A 39 -17.36 5.42 -6.35
N PHE A 40 -16.41 6.12 -5.75
CA PHE A 40 -16.60 6.82 -4.48
C PHE A 40 -17.74 7.84 -4.58
N GLN A 41 -17.71 8.68 -5.62
CA GLN A 41 -18.76 9.68 -5.87
C GLN A 41 -20.12 9.03 -6.09
N THR A 42 -20.18 7.97 -6.89
CA THR A 42 -21.43 7.23 -7.15
C THR A 42 -22.03 6.68 -5.87
N LYS A 43 -21.20 6.11 -4.99
CA LYS A 43 -21.63 5.60 -3.68
C LYS A 43 -22.16 6.70 -2.75
N HIS A 44 -21.66 7.92 -2.89
CA HIS A 44 -22.03 9.07 -2.04
C HIS A 44 -22.99 10.06 -2.71
N GLY A 45 -23.61 9.69 -3.84
CA GLY A 45 -24.60 10.54 -4.52
C GLY A 45 -23.99 11.79 -5.17
N GLN A 46 -22.77 11.69 -5.70
CA GLN A 46 -22.02 12.74 -6.38
C GLN A 46 -21.58 13.92 -5.49
N ASN A 47 -21.61 13.73 -4.17
CA ASN A 47 -21.12 14.70 -3.18
C ASN A 47 -20.13 14.00 -2.21
N PRO A 48 -18.88 14.47 -2.05
CA PRO A 48 -18.27 15.64 -2.68
C PRO A 48 -17.96 15.45 -4.16
N ASP A 49 -18.07 16.54 -4.94
CA ASP A 49 -17.67 16.55 -6.34
C ASP A 49 -16.14 16.48 -6.49
N SER A 50 -15.65 16.27 -7.71
CA SER A 50 -14.22 16.06 -7.96
C SER A 50 -13.38 17.28 -7.58
N SER A 51 -13.92 18.49 -7.72
CA SER A 51 -13.23 19.73 -7.39
C SER A 51 -13.03 19.89 -5.88
N MET A 52 -14.02 19.46 -5.08
CA MET A 52 -13.93 19.45 -3.62
C MET A 52 -12.92 18.43 -3.12
N ILE A 53 -12.88 17.24 -3.74
CA ILE A 53 -11.92 16.18 -3.41
C ILE A 53 -10.49 16.64 -3.75
N GLU A 54 -10.30 17.26 -4.91
CA GLU A 54 -9.00 17.83 -5.29
C GLU A 54 -8.56 18.96 -4.37
N ALA A 55 -9.43 19.92 -4.07
CA ALA A 55 -9.10 21.08 -3.24
C ALA A 55 -8.79 20.71 -1.79
N SER A 56 -9.28 19.56 -1.33
CA SER A 56 -9.02 19.04 0.03
C SER A 56 -7.76 18.16 0.13
N GLY A 57 -7.02 17.99 -0.97
CA GLY A 57 -5.82 17.13 -1.00
C GLY A 57 -6.16 15.64 -0.83
N LEU A 58 -7.43 15.26 -1.00
CA LEU A 58 -7.88 13.87 -0.89
C LEU A 58 -7.49 13.03 -2.11
N LEU A 59 -6.66 13.53 -3.02
CA LEU A 59 -6.02 12.71 -4.06
C LEU A 59 -4.53 12.47 -3.77
N ASP A 60 -3.97 13.13 -2.75
CA ASP A 60 -2.59 12.97 -2.34
C ASP A 60 -2.54 11.91 -1.24
N PHE A 61 -2.06 10.71 -1.58
CA PHE A 61 -2.06 9.58 -0.66
C PHE A 61 -0.66 9.01 -0.47
N ASP A 62 -0.36 8.66 0.78
CA ASP A 62 0.83 7.91 1.16
C ASP A 62 0.50 6.43 1.32
N VAL A 63 1.20 5.59 0.57
CA VAL A 63 1.03 4.13 0.65
C VAL A 63 2.25 3.51 1.32
N SER A 64 1.98 2.67 2.32
CA SER A 64 3.02 1.87 2.99
C SER A 64 2.58 0.41 3.08
N ILE A 65 3.53 -0.50 2.85
CA ILE A 65 3.31 -1.95 2.98
C ILE A 65 4.22 -2.47 4.08
N THR A 66 3.63 -3.20 5.03
CA THR A 66 4.35 -3.89 6.09
C THR A 66 4.21 -5.40 5.89
N LEU A 67 5.33 -6.11 5.77
CA LEU A 67 5.33 -7.57 5.72
C LEU A 67 5.39 -8.15 7.14
N HIS A 68 4.35 -8.87 7.55
CA HIS A 68 4.23 -9.42 8.91
C HIS A 68 5.15 -10.63 9.19
N MET A 69 5.89 -11.14 8.21
CA MET A 69 6.78 -12.30 8.39
C MET A 69 7.95 -12.05 9.36
N ASP A 70 8.20 -10.81 9.77
CA ASP A 70 9.16 -10.47 10.83
C ASP A 70 8.56 -10.52 12.25
N ARG A 71 7.25 -10.77 12.42
CA ARG A 71 6.66 -10.95 13.75
C ARG A 71 6.87 -12.37 14.28
N LYS A 72 8.11 -12.70 14.68
CA LYS A 72 8.27 -13.59 15.84
C LYS A 72 7.87 -12.80 17.08
N SER A 73 6.58 -12.86 17.44
CA SER A 73 6.03 -12.67 18.80
C SER A 73 6.75 -11.72 19.77
N SER A 74 7.20 -10.54 19.33
CA SER A 74 7.84 -9.58 20.21
C SER A 74 7.47 -8.15 19.82
N PHE A 75 7.05 -7.45 20.86
CA PHE A 75 6.55 -6.09 20.93
C PHE A 75 7.55 -5.11 20.29
N GLY A 76 7.14 -4.39 19.25
CA GLY A 76 7.93 -3.33 18.64
C GLY A 76 7.44 -2.98 17.25
N LEU A 77 7.23 -1.70 16.99
CA LEU A 77 6.95 -1.16 15.65
C LEU A 77 8.04 -1.65 14.70
N GLY A 78 7.67 -2.57 13.79
CA GLY A 78 8.60 -3.32 12.97
C GLY A 78 9.45 -2.41 12.08
N LEU A 79 10.74 -2.71 12.03
CA LEU A 79 11.73 -2.18 11.08
C LEU A 79 11.39 -2.66 9.65
N GLY A 80 10.28 -2.18 9.10
CA GLY A 80 9.81 -2.56 7.77
C GLY A 80 9.07 -1.46 7.03
N PHE A 81 8.99 -0.26 7.62
CA PHE A 81 8.24 0.85 7.07
C PHE A 81 8.94 1.41 5.83
N PHE A 82 8.28 1.27 4.67
CA PHE A 82 8.65 1.99 3.46
C PHE A 82 7.47 2.85 3.06
N LYS A 83 7.73 4.14 2.86
CA LYS A 83 6.75 5.17 2.51
C LYS A 83 6.97 5.52 1.04
N ALA A 84 5.99 5.26 0.18
CA ALA A 84 5.94 5.86 -1.14
C ALA A 84 4.92 7.01 -1.09
N ASN A 85 5.37 8.21 -1.47
CA ASN A 85 4.48 9.36 -1.63
C ASN A 85 4.02 9.35 -3.09
N LEU A 86 2.71 9.26 -3.33
CA LEU A 86 2.12 9.57 -4.63
C LEU A 86 1.89 11.08 -4.64
N ILE A 87 2.80 11.84 -5.25
CA ILE A 87 2.64 13.29 -5.39
C ILE A 87 2.25 13.58 -6.84
N ARG A 88 1.22 14.42 -6.99
CA ARG A 88 0.64 14.87 -8.25
C ARG A 88 1.66 15.51 -9.20
#